data_AF-A0A928K9W3-F1
#
_entry.id   AF-A0A928K9W3-F1
#
_cell.length_a   1.000
_cell.length_b   1.000
_cell.length_c   1.000
_cell.angle_alpha   90.00
_cell.angle_beta   90.00
_cell.angle_gamma   90.00
#
_symmetry.space_group_name_H-M   'P 1'
#
loop_
_entity.id
_entity.type
_entity.pdbx_description
1 polymer ?
#
loop_
_entity_poly.entity_id
_entity_poly.type
_entity_poly.pdbx_seq_one_letter_code
_entity_poly.pdbx_strand_id
1 'polypeptide(L)' 'NEYFYASHRFYSFEDFANQLQVHNRNYNRFPMRPLGWKSPKEYLHSFLQLV' A
#
# COMPACT_ATOMS: atom_id res chain seq x y z
N ASN A 1 -3.12 -8.66 -0.37
CA ASN A 1 -2.66 -8.11 0.93
C ASN A 1 -2.49 -9.18 2.00
N GLU A 2 -2.90 -10.43 1.77
CA GLU A 2 -2.76 -11.52 2.75
C GLU A 2 -1.30 -11.83 3.14
N TYR A 3 -0.35 -11.56 2.24
CA TYR A 3 1.08 -11.70 2.51
C TYR A 3 1.58 -10.89 3.71
N PHE A 4 1.02 -9.71 3.98
CA PHE A 4 1.42 -8.89 5.13
C PHE A 4 1.15 -9.64 6.45
N TYR A 5 -0.05 -10.18 6.58
CA TYR A 5 -0.49 -10.93 7.77
C TYR A 5 0.18 -12.30 7.91
N ALA A 6 0.59 -12.91 6.79
CA ALA A 6 1.28 -14.20 6.81
C ALA A 6 2.78 -14.08 7.12
N SER A 7 3.42 -12.95 6.80
CA SER A 7 4.88 -12.76 6.94
C SER A 7 5.30 -12.01 8.19
N HIS A 8 4.40 -11.22 8.80
CA HIS A 8 4.73 -10.37 9.94
C HIS A 8 4.16 -10.94 11.24
N ARG A 9 4.87 -10.67 12.34
CA ARG A 9 4.38 -10.88 13.71
C ARG A 9 4.18 -9.52 14.36
N PHE A 10 3.14 -9.40 15.16
CA PHE A 10 2.78 -8.18 15.85
C PHE A 10 2.81 -8.43 17.36
N TYR A 11 3.54 -7.61 18.09
CA TYR A 11 3.71 -7.79 19.54
C TYR A 11 2.75 -6.91 20.35
N SER A 12 2.12 -5.92 19.70
CA SER A 12 1.04 -5.09 20.25
C SER A 12 0.20 -4.51 19.11
N PHE A 13 -0.94 -3.90 19.45
CA PHE A 13 -1.75 -3.16 18.46
C PHE A 13 -1.02 -1.94 17.88
N GLU A 14 -0.19 -1.28 18.69
CA GLU A 14 0.61 -0.13 18.24
C GLU A 14 1.69 -0.57 17.25
N ASP A 15 2.39 -1.66 17.54
CA ASP A 15 3.37 -2.27 16.64
C ASP A 15 2.72 -2.66 15.30
N PHE A 16 1.56 -3.31 15.35
CA PHE A 16 0.76 -3.61 14.16
C PHE A 16 0.45 -2.35 13.34
N ALA A 17 -0.04 -1.28 13.97
CA ALA A 17 -0.39 -0.04 13.29
C ALA A 17 0.83 0.60 12.60
N ASN A 18 1.98 0.61 13.28
CA ASN A 18 3.23 1.14 12.73
C ASN A 18 3.72 0.32 11.53
N GLN A 19 3.75 -1.01 11.65
CA GLN A 19 4.13 -1.89 10.54
C GLN A 19 3.17 -1.77 9.35
N LEU A 20 1.86 -1.71 9.61
CA LEU A 20 0.84 -1.57 8.58
C LEU A 20 0.98 -0.24 7.82
N GLN A 21 1.29 0.85 8.51
CA GLN A 21 1.51 2.15 7.89
C GLN A 21 2.67 2.10 6.89
N VAL A 22 3.80 1.50 7.28
CA VAL A 22 4.98 1.34 6.41
C VAL A 22 4.64 0.45 5.22
N HIS A 23 4.01 -0.70 5.45
CA HIS A 23 3.58 -1.62 4.40
C HIS A 23 2.66 -0.94 3.38
N ASN A 24 1.62 -0.25 3.84
CA ASN A 24 0.68 0.46 2.96
C ASN A 24 1.37 1.56 2.15
N ARG A 25 2.28 2.33 2.76
CA ARG A 25 3.06 3.35 2.04
C ARG A 25 3.90 2.74 0.91
N ASN A 26 4.52 1.59 1.16
CA ASN A 26 5.31 0.90 0.15
C ASN A 26 4.42 0.29 -0.95
N TYR A 27 3.35 -0.40 -0.56
CA TYR A 27 2.39 -1.02 -1.48
C TYR A 27 1.73 0.02 -2.40
N ASN A 28 1.31 1.16 -1.86
CA ASN A 28 0.71 2.24 -2.65
C ASN A 28 1.67 2.92 -3.63
N ARG A 29 2.98 2.68 -3.50
CA ARG A 29 4.02 3.15 -4.44
C ARG A 29 4.46 2.08 -5.44
N PHE A 30 4.00 0.83 -5.28
CA PHE A 30 4.38 -0.26 -6.17
C PHE A 30 3.56 -0.20 -7.46
N PRO A 31 4.19 -0.28 -8.65
CA PRO A 31 3.48 -0.28 -9.92
C PRO A 31 2.66 -1.56 -10.11
N MET A 32 1.40 -1.44 -10.51
CA MET A 32 0.49 -2.58 -10.65
C MET A 32 0.06 -2.76 -12.10
N ARG A 33 0.18 -3.99 -12.62
CA ARG A 33 -0.24 -4.33 -14.00
C ARG A 33 -1.69 -3.90 -14.31
N PRO A 34 -2.70 -4.13 -13.44
CA PRO A 34 -4.07 -3.68 -13.71
C PRO A 34 -4.24 -2.16 -13.86
N LEU A 35 -3.33 -1.37 -13.29
CA LEU A 35 -3.33 0.09 -13.38
C LEU A 35 -2.45 0.62 -14.55
N GLY A 36 -2.12 -0.25 -15.51
CA GLY A 36 -1.20 0.09 -16.60
C GLY A 36 0.22 0.32 -16.12
N TRP A 37 0.68 -0.45 -15.12
CA TRP A 37 1.99 -0.32 -14.47
C TRP A 37 2.20 1.01 -13.72
N LYS A 38 1.14 1.75 -13.42
CA LYS A 38 1.17 2.85 -12.46
C LYS A 38 0.96 2.30 -11.05
N SER A 39 1.53 2.98 -10.06
CA SER A 39 1.20 2.71 -8.65
C SER A 39 -0.19 3.24 -8.30
N PRO A 40 -0.86 2.69 -7.27
CA PRO A 40 -2.13 3.23 -6.78
C PRO A 40 -2.08 4.73 -6.49
N LYS A 41 -0.96 5.21 -5.92
CA LYS A 41 -0.77 6.63 -5.64
C LYS A 41 -0.72 7.48 -6.92
N GLU A 42 0.03 7.05 -7.94
CA GLU A 42 0.11 7.76 -9.23
C GLU A 42 -1.22 7.73 -9.97
N TYR A 43 -1.91 6.59 -9.94
CA TYR A 43 -3.22 6.43 -10.55
C TYR A 43 -4.23 7.40 -9.92
N LEU A 44 -4.31 7.42 -8.59
CA LEU A 44 -5.20 8.32 -7.85
C LEU A 44 -4.88 9.79 -8.13
N HIS A 45 -3.60 10.17 -8.12
CA HIS A 45 -3.18 11.52 -8.44
C HIS A 45 -3.61 11.92 -9.86
N SER A 46 -3.41 11.04 -10.85
CA SER A 46 -3.84 11.31 -12.22
C SER A 46 -5.37 11.40 -12.36
N PHE A 47 -6.11 10.57 -11.64
CA PHE A 47 -7.58 10.58 -11.66
C PHE A 47 -8.14 11.88 -11.06
N LEU A 48 -7.61 12.31 -9.92
CA LEU A 48 -8.05 13.52 -9.22
C LEU A 48 -7.62 14.81 -9.92
N GLN A 49 -6.58 14.78 -10.76
CA GLN A 49 -6.18 15.91 -11.59
C GLN A 49 -7.01 16.06 -12.88
N LEU A 50 -7.78 15.05 -13.24
CA LEU A 50 -8.64 15.04 -14.43
C LEU A 50 -10.09 15.47 -14.13
N VAL A 51 -10.38 15.84 -12.88
CA VAL A 51 -11.63 16.45 -12.42
C VAL A 51 -11.37 17.93 -12.16
#